data_AF-W8BSQ8-F1
#
_entry.id   AF-W8BSQ8-F1
#
_cell.length_a   1.000
_cell.length_b   1.000
_cell.length_c   1.000
_cell.angle_alpha   90.00
_cell.angle_beta   90.00
_cell.angle_gamma   90.00
#
_symmetry.space_group_name_H-M   'P 1'
#
loop_
_entity.id
_entity.type
_entity.pdbx_description
1 polymer ?
#
loop_
_entity_poly.entity_id
_entity_poly.type
_entity_poly.pdbx_seq_one_letter_code
_entity_poly.pdbx_strand_id
1 'polypeptide(L)'
;QQQQQQHINCVESRRRDWFVFYRTQHSMRLSMLLLLVACGISANVFATKPPKWDETYIAKGTLYIPYAEIAEPFYAWYDKQTKRSRIDYYGGMVKTYQLGSVMPYGTSLKLAPVTTEQELNKITCLQLNGTAENRVGIQTILPDARNFTLLGT
;
A
#
# COMPACT_ATOMS: atom_id res chain seq x y z
N GLN A 1 6.60 5.74 -25.20
CA GLN A 1 5.20 5.79 -25.66
C GLN A 1 4.38 6.48 -24.57
N GLN A 2 3.88 7.69 -24.82
CA GLN A 2 2.91 8.32 -23.93
C GLN A 2 1.58 7.57 -24.10
N GLN A 3 1.21 6.72 -23.14
CA GLN A 3 -0.16 6.19 -23.10
C GLN A 3 -1.10 7.39 -22.91
N GLN A 4 -2.13 7.52 -23.76
CA GLN A 4 -3.08 8.62 -23.70
C GLN A 4 -3.82 8.58 -22.35
N GLN A 5 -3.50 9.55 -21.49
CA GLN A 5 -4.12 9.69 -20.18
C GLN A 5 -5.45 10.44 -20.32
N GLN A 6 -6.55 9.82 -19.93
CA GLN A 6 -7.90 10.34 -20.11
C GLN A 6 -8.38 11.09 -18.86
N HIS A 7 -9.02 12.24 -19.06
CA HIS A 7 -9.70 12.97 -17.99
C HIS A 7 -11.08 12.36 -17.76
N ILE A 8 -11.35 11.92 -16.53
CA ILE A 8 -12.63 11.31 -16.17
C ILE A 8 -13.16 11.85 -14.84
N ASN A 9 -14.45 11.62 -14.58
CA ASN A 9 -15.04 11.88 -13.27
C ASN A 9 -14.89 10.64 -12.38
N CYS A 10 -13.96 10.68 -11.43
CA CYS A 10 -13.80 9.63 -10.43
C CYS A 10 -14.59 9.96 -9.17
N VAL A 11 -15.39 9.01 -8.69
CA VAL A 11 -16.04 9.08 -7.38
C VAL A 11 -15.29 8.19 -6.41
N GLU A 12 -14.73 8.76 -5.34
CA GLU A 12 -14.10 7.98 -4.28
C GLU A 12 -15.19 7.34 -3.40
N SER A 13 -15.44 6.05 -3.61
CA SER A 13 -16.39 5.28 -2.79
C SER A 13 -15.77 4.98 -1.42
N ARG A 14 -16.25 5.66 -0.39
CA ARG A 14 -15.81 5.50 1.00
C ARG A 14 -16.57 4.34 1.66
N ARG A 15 -16.37 3.09 1.24
CA ARG A 15 -16.90 1.93 2.00
C ARG A 15 -16.12 1.77 3.30
N ARG A 16 -16.75 2.11 4.42
CA ARG A 16 -16.29 1.83 5.78
C ARG A 16 -17.21 0.77 6.38
N ASP A 17 -16.88 -0.50 6.20
CA ASP A 17 -17.56 -1.58 6.92
C ASP A 17 -16.60 -2.14 7.97
N TRP A 18 -16.96 -1.87 9.23
CA TRP A 18 -16.20 -2.13 10.44
C TRP A 18 -16.41 -3.57 10.95
N PHE A 19 -15.31 -4.17 11.39
CA PHE A 19 -15.13 -5.15 12.48
C PHE A 19 -16.36 -5.93 12.99
N VAL A 20 -16.29 -7.26 12.85
CA VAL A 20 -16.99 -8.20 13.73
C VAL A 20 -16.01 -8.65 14.82
N PHE A 21 -16.22 -8.17 16.05
CA PHE A 21 -15.58 -8.74 17.24
C PHE A 21 -16.41 -9.94 17.73
N TYR A 22 -15.86 -11.15 17.64
CA TYR A 22 -16.34 -12.27 18.44
C TYR A 22 -15.70 -12.21 19.83
N ARG A 23 -16.52 -12.07 20.86
CA ARG A 23 -16.12 -12.15 22.27
C ARG A 23 -16.25 -13.60 22.73
N THR A 24 -15.14 -14.31 22.90
CA THR A 24 -15.11 -15.62 23.57
C THR A 24 -14.62 -15.45 25.00
N GLN A 25 -15.47 -15.81 25.95
CA GLN A 25 -15.21 -15.74 27.39
C GLN A 25 -14.64 -17.09 27.88
N HIS A 26 -13.36 -17.12 28.24
CA HIS A 26 -12.72 -18.31 28.82
C HIS A 26 -12.07 -18.04 30.20
N SER A 27 -12.17 -19.05 31.07
CA SER A 27 -11.92 -19.06 32.51
C SER A 27 -10.47 -18.78 32.92
N MET A 28 -10.30 -17.74 33.76
CA MET A 28 -9.03 -17.13 34.19
C MET A 28 -8.38 -17.85 35.40
N ARG A 29 -8.16 -19.17 35.42
CA ARG A 29 -7.40 -19.78 36.54
C ARG A 29 -6.39 -20.86 36.18
N LEU A 30 -6.49 -21.45 34.99
CA LEU A 30 -5.53 -22.46 34.53
C LEU A 30 -4.34 -21.88 33.74
N SER A 31 -4.43 -20.60 33.34
CA SER A 31 -3.49 -19.95 32.43
C SER A 31 -2.21 -19.41 33.12
N MET A 32 -2.24 -19.16 34.42
CA MET A 32 -1.14 -18.50 35.15
C MET A 32 0.07 -19.42 35.42
N LEU A 33 -0.15 -20.74 35.55
CA LEU A 33 0.91 -21.72 35.77
C LEU A 33 1.64 -22.12 34.47
N LEU A 34 0.97 -22.06 33.32
CA LEU A 34 1.54 -22.36 32.00
C LEU A 34 2.44 -21.22 31.47
N LEU A 35 2.14 -19.97 31.87
CA LEU A 35 2.92 -18.79 31.50
C LEU A 35 4.31 -18.74 32.14
N LEU A 36 4.49 -19.32 33.33
CA LEU A 36 5.77 -19.34 34.04
C LEU A 36 6.76 -20.36 33.47
N VAL A 37 6.29 -21.48 32.92
CA VAL A 37 7.14 -22.48 32.24
C VAL A 37 7.54 -22.00 30.83
N ALA A 38 6.69 -21.22 30.17
CA ALA A 38 6.99 -20.64 28.85
C ALA A 38 8.09 -19.55 28.90
N CYS A 39 8.34 -18.93 30.05
CA CYS A 39 9.33 -17.86 30.19
C CYS A 39 10.79 -18.36 30.27
N GLY A 40 11.02 -19.68 30.43
CA GLY A 40 12.35 -20.29 30.55
C GLY A 40 13.07 -20.58 29.22
N ILE A 41 12.43 -20.34 28.08
CA ILE A 41 13.01 -20.57 26.74
C ILE A 41 13.03 -19.25 25.99
N SER A 42 13.90 -18.32 26.40
CA SER A 42 14.27 -17.19 25.55
C SER A 42 15.19 -17.69 24.43
N ALA A 43 14.63 -18.36 23.43
CA ALA A 43 15.33 -18.63 22.20
C ALA A 43 15.61 -17.28 21.53
N ASN A 44 16.88 -16.90 21.46
CA ASN A 44 17.34 -15.80 20.61
C ASN A 44 17.08 -16.20 19.15
N VAL A 45 15.88 -15.92 18.64
CA VAL A 45 15.58 -16.02 17.21
C VAL A 45 16.26 -14.84 16.55
N PHE A 46 17.54 -14.98 16.24
CA PHE A 46 18.22 -14.08 15.32
C PHE A 46 17.58 -14.25 13.94
N ALA A 47 16.87 -13.22 13.47
CA ALA A 47 16.25 -13.22 12.16
C ALA A 47 17.36 -13.16 11.08
N THR A 48 17.79 -14.29 10.55
CA THR A 48 18.87 -14.36 9.55
C THR A 48 18.41 -14.13 8.11
N LYS A 49 17.10 -14.04 7.87
CA LYS A 49 16.51 -13.92 6.54
C LYS A 49 16.00 -12.49 6.32
N PRO A 50 16.04 -11.97 5.08
CA PRO A 50 15.48 -10.67 4.77
C PRO A 50 13.98 -10.61 5.13
N PRO A 51 13.46 -9.42 5.47
CA PRO A 51 12.06 -9.27 5.81
C PRO A 51 11.18 -9.73 4.66
N LYS A 52 10.13 -10.49 5.00
CA LYS A 52 9.05 -10.83 4.09
C LYS A 52 7.89 -9.89 4.38
N TRP A 53 7.35 -9.29 3.33
CA TRP A 53 6.19 -8.43 3.43
C TRP A 53 4.92 -9.24 3.32
N ASP A 54 3.90 -8.87 4.10
CA ASP A 54 2.59 -9.48 4.01
C ASP A 54 1.95 -9.19 2.65
N GLU A 55 1.02 -10.07 2.24
CA GLU A 55 0.26 -9.89 1.00
C GLU A 55 -0.76 -8.74 1.08
N THR A 56 -0.98 -8.20 2.27
CA THR A 56 -1.82 -7.04 2.52
C THR A 56 -1.20 -6.21 3.63
N TYR A 57 -0.94 -4.93 3.37
CA TYR A 57 -0.29 -4.06 4.35
C TYR A 57 -0.65 -2.59 4.15
N ILE A 58 -0.39 -1.81 5.20
CA ILE A 58 -0.40 -0.35 5.18
C ILE A 58 1.00 0.11 5.56
N ALA A 59 1.53 1.07 4.80
CA ALA A 59 2.83 1.66 5.06
C ALA A 59 2.74 3.18 5.07
N LYS A 60 3.60 3.82 5.86
CA LYS A 60 3.81 5.27 5.88
C LYS A 60 5.30 5.53 5.85
N GLY A 61 5.71 6.54 5.10
CA GLY A 61 7.11 6.96 5.09
C GLY A 61 7.28 8.27 4.36
N THR A 62 8.53 8.60 4.09
CA THR A 62 8.93 9.72 3.24
C THR A 62 9.88 9.19 2.19
N LEU A 63 9.51 9.34 0.92
CA LEU A 63 10.41 9.04 -0.19
C LEU A 63 11.31 10.25 -0.43
N TYR A 64 12.61 10.03 -0.36
CA TYR A 64 13.60 11.06 -0.71
C TYR A 64 14.05 10.84 -2.14
N ILE A 65 13.94 11.87 -2.98
CA ILE A 65 14.43 11.88 -4.37
C ILE A 65 15.58 12.88 -4.42
N PRO A 66 16.84 12.44 -4.14
CA PRO A 66 17.94 13.37 -3.86
C PRO A 66 18.27 14.28 -5.04
N TYR A 67 18.20 13.77 -6.26
CA TYR A 67 18.46 14.54 -7.47
C TYR A 67 17.52 15.75 -7.64
N ALA A 68 16.28 15.65 -7.13
CA ALA A 68 15.30 16.72 -7.21
C ALA A 68 15.16 17.50 -5.90
N GLU A 69 15.88 17.10 -4.83
CA GLU A 69 15.75 17.65 -3.47
C GLU A 69 14.31 17.57 -2.92
N ILE A 70 13.56 16.55 -3.35
CA ILE A 70 12.16 16.37 -2.95
C ILE A 70 12.05 15.32 -1.85
N ALA A 71 11.29 15.66 -0.81
CA ALA A 71 10.79 14.73 0.20
C ALA A 71 9.28 14.53 -0.01
N GLU A 72 8.87 13.31 -0.38
CA GLU A 72 7.49 12.96 -0.65
C GLU A 72 6.93 12.11 0.51
N PRO A 73 6.25 12.71 1.50
CA PRO A 73 5.57 11.94 2.53
C PRO A 73 4.43 11.14 1.88
N PHE A 74 4.34 9.85 2.20
CA PHE A 74 3.34 8.96 1.64
C PHE A 74 2.60 8.13 2.68
N TYR A 75 1.38 7.76 2.34
CA TYR A 75 0.63 6.65 2.93
C TYR A 75 0.28 5.66 1.82
N ALA A 76 0.55 4.39 2.02
CA ALA A 76 0.33 3.35 1.02
C ALA A 76 -0.54 2.23 1.59
N TRP A 77 -1.46 1.74 0.75
CA TRP A 77 -2.26 0.55 0.98
C TRP A 77 -1.99 -0.42 -0.14
N TYR A 78 -1.65 -1.65 0.22
CA TYR A 78 -1.41 -2.73 -0.72
C TYR A 78 -2.31 -3.90 -0.35
N ASP A 79 -3.08 -4.40 -1.30
CA ASP A 79 -3.94 -5.57 -1.15
C ASP A 79 -3.81 -6.45 -2.40
N LYS A 80 -3.07 -7.55 -2.25
CA LYS A 80 -2.88 -8.54 -3.29
C LYS A 80 -4.14 -9.34 -3.61
N GLN A 81 -5.00 -9.59 -2.62
CA GLN A 81 -6.21 -10.41 -2.79
C GLN A 81 -7.21 -9.71 -3.71
N THR A 82 -7.48 -8.43 -3.47
CA THR A 82 -8.41 -7.65 -4.32
C THR A 82 -7.74 -7.05 -5.56
N LYS A 83 -6.41 -7.21 -5.69
CA LYS A 83 -5.58 -6.61 -6.74
C LYS A 83 -5.74 -5.09 -6.77
N ARG A 84 -5.61 -4.45 -5.60
CA ARG A 84 -5.69 -3.00 -5.45
C ARG A 84 -4.48 -2.48 -4.69
N SER A 85 -3.93 -1.36 -5.14
CA SER A 85 -3.06 -0.55 -4.30
C SER A 85 -3.40 0.92 -4.43
N ARG A 86 -3.08 1.68 -3.39
CA ARG A 86 -3.27 3.12 -3.31
C ARG A 86 -2.04 3.74 -2.67
N ILE A 87 -1.57 4.86 -3.22
CA ILE A 87 -0.53 5.67 -2.58
C ILE A 87 -1.00 7.12 -2.56
N ASP A 88 -1.05 7.68 -1.37
CA ASP A 88 -1.35 9.08 -1.12
C ASP A 88 -0.05 9.81 -0.86
N TYR A 89 0.29 10.76 -1.71
CA TYR A 89 1.44 11.64 -1.56
C TYR A 89 1.01 12.99 -1.02
N TYR A 90 1.93 13.67 -0.32
CA TYR A 90 1.76 15.06 0.11
C TYR A 90 0.48 15.28 0.94
N GLY A 91 0.22 14.41 1.92
CA GLY A 91 -0.99 14.48 2.74
C GLY A 91 -2.29 14.16 1.99
N GLY A 92 -2.19 13.46 0.84
CA GLY A 92 -3.32 13.08 0.00
C GLY A 92 -3.65 14.10 -1.08
N MET A 93 -2.84 15.14 -1.30
CA MET A 93 -3.00 16.05 -2.44
C MET A 93 -2.94 15.30 -3.78
N VAL A 94 -2.03 14.33 -3.89
CA VAL A 94 -1.92 13.44 -5.03
C VAL A 94 -2.21 12.02 -4.57
N LYS A 95 -3.10 11.32 -5.26
CA LYS A 95 -3.42 9.92 -4.97
C LYS A 95 -3.26 9.08 -6.23
N THR A 96 -2.54 7.99 -6.14
CA THR A 96 -2.45 7.00 -7.20
C THR A 96 -3.21 5.75 -6.78
N TYR A 97 -3.91 5.14 -7.73
CA TYR A 97 -4.60 3.87 -7.54
C TYR A 97 -4.18 2.93 -8.67
N GLN A 98 -3.71 1.74 -8.32
CA GLN A 98 -3.49 0.66 -9.28
C GLN A 98 -4.54 -0.41 -9.05
N LEU A 99 -5.43 -0.58 -10.03
CA LEU A 99 -6.61 -1.42 -9.95
C LEU A 99 -6.48 -2.58 -10.94
N GLY A 100 -5.73 -3.62 -10.54
CA GLY A 100 -5.43 -4.77 -11.42
C GLY A 100 -6.62 -5.71 -11.68
N SER A 101 -7.72 -5.55 -10.95
CA SER A 101 -8.98 -6.29 -11.14
C SER A 101 -10.05 -5.51 -11.93
N VAL A 102 -9.79 -4.23 -12.24
CA VAL A 102 -10.71 -3.36 -12.96
C VAL A 102 -10.32 -3.33 -14.44
N MET A 103 -11.29 -3.53 -15.34
CA MET A 103 -11.05 -3.72 -16.79
C MET A 103 -10.20 -4.97 -17.10
N PRO A 104 -10.22 -5.50 -18.35
CA PRO A 104 -9.52 -6.75 -18.69
C PRO A 104 -8.01 -6.75 -18.43
N TYR A 105 -7.37 -5.59 -18.46
CA TYR A 105 -5.92 -5.43 -18.36
C TYR A 105 -5.49 -4.51 -17.21
N GLY A 106 -6.39 -4.22 -16.27
CA GLY A 106 -6.14 -3.30 -15.17
C GLY A 106 -6.32 -1.83 -15.55
N THR A 107 -6.51 -0.99 -14.52
CA THR A 107 -6.64 0.46 -14.65
C THR A 107 -5.78 1.18 -13.62
N SER A 108 -5.07 2.20 -14.06
CA SER A 108 -4.32 3.14 -13.22
C SER A 108 -5.07 4.46 -13.15
N LEU A 109 -5.25 5.00 -11.94
CA LEU A 109 -5.84 6.31 -11.72
C LEU A 109 -4.85 7.19 -10.98
N LYS A 110 -4.75 8.46 -11.38
CA LYS A 110 -4.04 9.51 -10.65
C LYS A 110 -5.00 10.65 -10.40
N LEU A 111 -5.29 10.93 -9.13
CA LEU A 111 -5.99 12.13 -8.71
C LEU A 111 -4.93 13.15 -8.31
N ALA A 112 -4.90 14.29 -9.00
CA ALA A 112 -3.96 15.36 -8.72
C ALA A 112 -4.58 16.72 -9.08
N PRO A 113 -4.15 17.81 -8.42
CA PRO A 113 -4.41 19.15 -8.95
C PRO A 113 -3.71 19.32 -10.31
N VAL A 114 -4.47 19.71 -11.32
CA VAL A 114 -3.97 20.05 -12.65
C VAL A 114 -4.34 21.49 -12.95
N THR A 115 -3.38 22.22 -13.51
CA THR A 115 -3.56 23.59 -13.96
C THR A 115 -3.56 23.62 -15.49
N THR A 116 -4.59 24.22 -16.07
CA THR A 116 -4.70 24.51 -17.51
C THR A 116 -4.76 26.03 -17.71
N GLU A 117 -4.85 26.48 -18.97
CA GLU A 117 -5.05 27.89 -19.29
C GLU A 117 -6.38 28.44 -18.73
N GLN A 118 -7.38 27.58 -18.49
CA GLN A 118 -8.73 27.97 -18.05
C GLN A 118 -8.97 27.76 -16.56
N GLU A 119 -8.30 26.78 -15.94
CA GLU A 119 -8.57 26.35 -14.56
C GLU A 119 -7.25 26.17 -13.79
N LEU A 120 -7.18 26.73 -12.59
CA LEU A 120 -6.02 26.58 -11.70
C LEU A 120 -6.28 25.49 -10.65
N ASN A 121 -5.31 24.58 -10.48
CA ASN A 121 -5.29 23.58 -9.40
C ASN A 121 -6.56 22.71 -9.29
N LYS A 122 -7.25 22.46 -10.39
CA LYS A 122 -8.46 21.64 -10.38
C LYS A 122 -8.10 20.19 -10.12
N ILE A 123 -8.70 19.60 -9.08
CA ILE A 123 -8.55 18.18 -8.81
C ILE A 123 -9.11 17.39 -9.99
N THR A 124 -8.21 16.73 -10.70
CA THR A 124 -8.50 16.02 -11.94
C THR A 124 -8.18 14.55 -11.74
N CYS A 125 -9.08 13.68 -12.20
CA CYS A 125 -8.81 12.25 -12.27
C CYS A 125 -8.28 11.90 -13.65
N LEU A 126 -7.06 11.36 -13.65
CA LEU A 126 -6.29 10.99 -14.83
C LEU A 126 -6.24 9.46 -14.90
N GLN A 127 -6.94 8.87 -15.87
CA GLN A 127 -7.03 7.42 -16.03
C GLN A 127 -6.12 6.92 -17.16
N LEU A 128 -5.46 5.78 -16.91
CA LEU A 128 -4.74 4.99 -17.89
C LEU A 128 -5.23 3.53 -17.82
N ASN A 129 -5.69 2.99 -18.94
CA ASN A 129 -6.09 1.59 -19.04
C ASN A 129 -4.91 0.74 -19.53
N GLY A 130 -4.75 -0.45 -18.96
CA GLY A 130 -3.79 -1.42 -19.47
C GLY A 130 -4.20 -1.97 -20.84
N THR A 131 -3.22 -2.55 -21.53
CA THR A 131 -3.42 -3.33 -22.77
C THR A 131 -2.98 -4.78 -22.55
N ALA A 132 -3.17 -5.64 -23.55
CA ALA A 132 -2.73 -7.02 -23.47
C ALA A 132 -1.21 -7.13 -23.25
N GLU A 133 -0.45 -6.23 -23.86
CA GLU A 133 1.01 -6.13 -23.79
C GLU A 133 1.47 -5.41 -22.52
N ASN A 134 0.72 -4.39 -22.08
CA ASN A 134 1.07 -3.53 -20.96
C ASN A 134 -0.05 -3.52 -19.92
N ARG A 135 -0.12 -4.59 -19.12
CA ARG A 135 -1.12 -4.70 -18.04
C ARG A 135 -0.77 -3.80 -16.87
N VAL A 136 -1.79 -3.19 -16.28
CA VAL A 136 -1.67 -2.46 -15.03
C VAL A 136 -1.75 -3.44 -13.86
N GLY A 137 -0.63 -3.65 -13.18
CA GLY A 137 -0.53 -4.44 -11.95
C GLY A 137 -0.59 -3.57 -10.70
N ILE A 138 -0.85 -4.20 -9.55
CA ILE A 138 -0.73 -3.52 -8.25
C ILE A 138 0.71 -3.11 -7.95
N GLN A 139 0.87 -1.97 -7.29
CA GLN A 139 2.17 -1.39 -6.95
C GLN A 139 2.43 -1.51 -5.44
N THR A 140 3.53 -2.18 -5.08
CA THR A 140 4.09 -2.18 -3.72
C THR A 140 5.00 -0.97 -3.52
N ILE A 141 5.01 -0.37 -2.33
CA ILE A 141 5.98 0.68 -1.95
C ILE A 141 7.22 0.12 -1.26
N LEU A 142 7.12 -1.11 -0.73
CA LEU A 142 8.20 -1.77 -0.02
C LEU A 142 9.18 -2.41 -1.01
N PRO A 143 10.50 -2.36 -0.73
CA PRO A 143 11.52 -2.90 -1.62
C PRO A 143 11.48 -4.43 -1.64
N ASP A 144 11.94 -5.02 -2.74
CA ASP A 144 12.17 -6.46 -2.80
C ASP A 144 13.45 -6.84 -2.07
N ALA A 145 13.31 -7.36 -0.85
CA ALA A 145 14.43 -7.70 0.00
C ALA A 145 15.05 -9.09 -0.28
N ARG A 146 14.54 -9.86 -1.27
CA ARG A 146 14.97 -11.26 -1.48
C ARG A 146 16.47 -11.45 -1.71
N ASN A 147 17.11 -10.47 -2.32
CA ASN A 147 18.55 -10.50 -2.65
C ASN A 147 19.40 -9.68 -1.67
N PHE A 148 18.85 -9.26 -0.53
CA PHE A 148 19.56 -8.49 0.49
C PHE A 148 20.11 -9.41 1.57
N THR A 149 21.32 -9.10 2.05
CA THR A 149 21.96 -9.76 3.19
C THR A 149 21.85 -8.91 4.44
N LEU A 150 21.64 -9.56 5.59
CA LEU A 150 21.64 -8.88 6.87
C LEU A 150 23.09 -8.59 7.31
N LEU A 151 23.40 -7.31 7.57
CA LEU A 151 24.74 -6.86 7.98
C LEU A 151 24.87 -6.57 9.49
N GLY A 152 23.82 -6.78 10.29
CA GLY A 152 23.84 -6.53 11.73
C GLY A 152 22.56 -7.01 12.43
N THR A 153 22.63 -7.16 13.75
CA THR A 153 21.59 -7.73 14.62
C THR A 153 21.59 -7.01 15.95
#